data_AF-A0A5Y3VDW7-F1
#
_entry.id   AF-A0A5Y3VDW7-F1
#
_cell.length_a   1.000
_cell.length_b   1.000
_cell.length_c   1.000
_cell.angle_alpha   90.00
_cell.angle_beta   90.00
_cell.angle_gamma   90.00
#
_symmetry.space_group_name_H-M   'P 1'
#
loop_
_entity.id
_entity.type
_entity.pdbx_description
1 polymer ?
#
loop_
_entity_poly.entity_id
_entity_poly.type
_entity_poly.pdbx_seq_one_letter_code
_entity_poly.pdbx_strand_id
1 'polypeptide(L)'
;MKLLPQIQVAGGAEWLARTATQCLIDEARLSPKPGLVDSRGNGAHHDLTLALMERSAHSLTPTFQALALQSWQRPADIALRQTIGRLGREGEKQMMAATDGVNTHRGAIWALGMLVSAVAMHGGVGSAQQVANTAGELATLPDDAAPKVFSKGLRATRRYRVPGAREEAQQAFPHIMQRALPQLRLSRLSGSSETHARLDALMAIMTSLTDTCVLSRAGLEGLDVMQHGARAVLSAGGSAHPAGQRALAALDRQMLALNASPGGAADLLAATLFLDRIESPYTQSNSSCRTKRTAF
;
A
#
# COMPACT_ATOMS: atom_id res chain seq x y z
N MET A 1 -28.76 20.03 -5.09
CA MET A 1 -27.35 19.76 -4.75
C MET A 1 -26.84 20.91 -3.89
N LYS A 2 -26.62 20.71 -2.60
CA LYS A 2 -25.89 21.69 -1.78
C LYS A 2 -24.43 21.66 -2.22
N LEU A 3 -23.92 22.76 -2.76
CA LEU A 3 -22.49 22.95 -3.00
C LEU A 3 -21.80 22.86 -1.63
N LEU A 4 -21.11 21.76 -1.36
CA LEU A 4 -20.21 21.71 -0.23
C LEU A 4 -19.15 22.80 -0.41
N PRO A 5 -18.68 23.44 0.67
CA PRO A 5 -17.65 24.45 0.55
C PRO A 5 -16.42 23.84 -0.12
N GLN A 6 -16.00 24.42 -1.24
CA GLN A 6 -14.86 23.96 -2.05
C GLN A 6 -13.56 23.80 -1.22
N ILE A 7 -13.45 24.55 -0.12
CA ILE A 7 -12.38 24.48 0.89
C ILE A 7 -12.36 23.12 1.62
N GLN A 8 -13.53 22.56 1.96
CA GLN A 8 -13.63 21.28 2.68
C GLN A 8 -13.20 20.09 1.78
N VAL A 9 -13.55 20.15 0.49
CA VAL A 9 -13.14 19.15 -0.51
C VAL A 9 -11.63 19.22 -0.74
N ALA A 10 -11.08 20.42 -0.96
CA ALA A 10 -9.65 20.61 -1.19
C ALA A 10 -8.82 20.15 0.02
N GLY A 11 -9.23 20.52 1.24
CA GLY A 11 -8.55 20.09 2.47
C GLY A 11 -8.61 18.58 2.70
N GLY A 12 -9.76 17.95 2.46
CA GLY A 12 -9.91 16.50 2.57
C GLY A 12 -9.08 15.73 1.54
N ALA A 13 -9.07 16.20 0.28
CA ALA A 13 -8.26 15.59 -0.78
C ALA A 13 -6.75 15.74 -0.52
N GLU A 14 -6.31 16.90 -0.02
CA GLU A 14 -4.92 17.11 0.38
C GLU A 14 -4.52 16.18 1.54
N TRP A 15 -5.38 16.05 2.55
CA TRP A 15 -5.13 15.15 3.67
C TRP A 15 -5.01 13.68 3.24
N LEU A 16 -5.90 13.20 2.35
CA LEU A 16 -5.81 11.84 1.80
C LEU A 16 -4.51 11.64 1.03
N ALA A 17 -4.11 12.62 0.22
CA ALA A 17 -2.88 12.56 -0.56
C ALA A 17 -1.64 12.47 0.33
N ARG A 18 -1.53 13.36 1.31
CA ARG A 18 -0.42 13.37 2.28
C ARG A 18 -0.38 12.09 3.11
N THR A 19 -1.55 11.58 3.50
CA THR A 19 -1.67 10.31 4.23
C THR A 19 -1.17 9.13 3.38
N ALA A 20 -1.59 9.03 2.12
CA ALA A 20 -1.11 7.98 1.21
C ALA A 20 0.41 8.07 0.96
N THR A 21 0.94 9.27 0.73
CA THR A 21 2.39 9.51 0.62
C THR A 21 3.13 9.07 1.88
N GLN A 22 2.63 9.44 3.05
CA GLN A 22 3.26 9.05 4.32
C GLN A 22 3.23 7.53 4.53
N CYS A 23 2.16 6.84 4.12
CA CYS A 23 2.10 5.38 4.19
C CYS A 23 3.16 4.70 3.31
N LEU A 24 3.47 5.25 2.13
CA LEU A 24 4.58 4.75 1.30
C LEU A 24 5.93 4.97 1.96
N ILE A 25 6.15 6.13 2.58
CA ILE A 25 7.39 6.41 3.32
C ILE A 25 7.53 5.50 4.55
N ASP A 26 6.43 5.32 5.29
CA ASP A 26 6.38 4.46 6.48
C ASP A 26 6.66 2.99 6.13
N GLU A 27 6.14 2.51 5.00
CA GLU A 27 6.47 1.19 4.44
C GLU A 27 7.95 1.12 4.06
N ALA A 28 8.46 2.10 3.31
CA ALA A 28 9.84 2.09 2.82
C ALA A 28 10.86 2.08 3.98
N ARG A 29 10.58 2.84 5.04
CA ARG A 29 11.43 2.96 6.25
C ARG A 29 11.32 1.79 7.21
N LEU A 30 10.28 0.96 7.11
CA LEU A 30 10.11 -0.20 7.97
C LEU A 30 11.30 -1.16 7.79
N SER A 31 11.86 -1.64 8.90
CA SER A 31 13.07 -2.47 8.89
C SER A 31 13.09 -3.40 10.11
N PRO A 32 13.54 -4.67 9.97
CA PRO A 32 14.03 -5.32 8.76
C PRO A 32 12.90 -5.89 7.88
N LYS A 33 12.90 -5.60 6.57
CA LYS A 33 11.97 -6.18 5.60
C LYS A 33 12.66 -7.25 4.73
N PRO A 34 12.24 -8.53 4.77
CA PRO A 34 12.91 -9.62 4.07
C PRO A 34 13.02 -9.42 2.56
N GLY A 35 14.24 -9.33 2.04
CA GLY A 35 14.53 -9.19 0.60
C GLY A 35 14.12 -7.84 -0.04
N LEU A 36 13.46 -6.95 0.72
CA LEU A 36 13.02 -5.63 0.28
C LEU A 36 14.07 -4.56 0.56
N VAL A 37 13.91 -3.40 -0.08
CA VAL A 37 14.62 -2.18 0.30
C VAL A 37 14.13 -1.72 1.67
N ASP A 38 15.05 -1.44 2.58
CA ASP A 38 14.79 -0.85 3.90
C ASP A 38 15.98 0.00 4.36
N SER A 39 16.01 0.40 5.64
CA SER A 39 17.10 1.20 6.21
C SER A 39 18.47 0.51 6.27
N ARG A 40 18.54 -0.81 6.06
CA ARG A 40 19.78 -1.59 6.05
C ARG A 40 20.40 -1.64 4.65
N GLY A 41 19.63 -1.39 3.59
CA GLY A 41 20.13 -1.33 2.23
C GLY A 41 19.08 -1.65 1.16
N ASN A 42 19.57 -2.09 0.00
CA ASN A 42 18.77 -2.22 -1.22
C ASN A 42 18.01 -3.55 -1.34
N GLY A 43 18.06 -4.42 -0.32
CA GLY A 43 17.48 -5.76 -0.37
C GLY A 43 18.03 -6.57 -1.57
N ALA A 44 17.13 -7.22 -2.30
CA ALA A 44 17.47 -7.94 -3.53
C ALA A 44 17.67 -7.03 -4.76
N HIS A 45 17.63 -5.70 -4.62
CA HIS A 45 17.76 -4.77 -5.74
C HIS A 45 19.17 -4.21 -5.89
N HIS A 46 19.54 -3.92 -7.13
CA HIS A 46 20.74 -3.14 -7.46
C HIS A 46 20.39 -1.70 -7.89
N ASP A 47 19.14 -1.48 -8.28
CA ASP A 47 18.61 -0.27 -8.90
C ASP A 47 17.70 0.55 -7.97
N LEU A 48 17.32 0.01 -6.81
CA LEU A 48 16.47 0.68 -5.82
C LEU A 48 17.21 0.95 -4.52
N THR A 49 16.99 2.14 -3.95
CA THR A 49 17.52 2.58 -2.64
C THR A 49 16.40 3.19 -1.81
N LEU A 50 16.56 3.29 -0.49
CA LEU A 50 15.57 3.94 0.38
C LEU A 50 15.31 5.40 -0.04
N ALA A 51 16.36 6.15 -0.36
CA ALA A 51 16.22 7.53 -0.85
C ALA A 51 15.41 7.60 -2.15
N LEU A 52 15.55 6.61 -3.03
CA LEU A 52 14.76 6.52 -4.26
C LEU A 52 13.28 6.21 -3.98
N MET A 53 13.01 5.32 -3.02
CA MET A 53 11.66 5.03 -2.53
C MET A 53 10.99 6.29 -1.98
N GLU A 54 11.68 7.05 -1.13
CA GLU A 54 11.14 8.29 -0.56
C GLU A 54 10.89 9.36 -1.63
N ARG A 55 11.83 9.55 -2.56
CA ARG A 55 11.68 10.45 -3.72
C ARG A 55 10.46 10.08 -4.56
N SER A 56 10.27 8.79 -4.83
CA SER A 56 9.11 8.26 -5.53
C SER A 56 7.80 8.55 -4.79
N ALA A 57 7.74 8.28 -3.49
CA ALA A 57 6.55 8.53 -2.68
C ALA A 57 6.14 10.02 -2.72
N HIS A 58 7.10 10.93 -2.55
CA HIS A 58 6.83 12.37 -2.64
C HIS A 58 6.30 12.79 -4.02
N SER A 59 6.88 12.26 -5.10
CA SER A 59 6.44 12.55 -6.48
C SER A 59 4.98 12.17 -6.76
N LEU A 60 4.42 11.21 -6.01
CA LEU A 60 3.06 10.71 -6.18
C LEU A 60 2.00 11.51 -5.41
N THR A 61 2.39 12.42 -4.51
CA THR A 61 1.45 13.23 -3.73
C THR A 61 0.44 13.97 -4.61
N PRO A 62 0.84 14.68 -5.69
CA PRO A 62 -0.12 15.36 -6.56
C PRO A 62 -1.08 14.40 -7.27
N THR A 63 -0.62 13.18 -7.59
CA THR A 63 -1.45 12.14 -8.18
C THR A 63 -2.55 11.69 -7.22
N PHE A 64 -2.20 11.40 -5.95
CA PHE A 64 -3.20 11.02 -4.95
C PHE A 64 -4.19 12.16 -4.68
N GLN A 65 -3.74 13.41 -4.69
CA GLN A 65 -4.63 14.57 -4.54
C GLN A 65 -5.61 14.68 -5.71
N ALA A 66 -5.14 14.51 -6.95
CA ALA A 66 -5.99 14.53 -8.13
C ALA A 66 -7.02 13.40 -8.13
N LEU A 67 -6.62 12.19 -7.71
CA LEU A 67 -7.52 11.05 -7.54
C LEU A 67 -8.62 11.34 -6.52
N ALA A 68 -8.25 11.87 -5.34
CA ALA A 68 -9.22 12.25 -4.32
C ALA A 68 -10.19 13.35 -4.81
N LEU A 69 -9.69 14.41 -5.45
CA LEU A 69 -10.51 15.50 -5.98
C LEU A 69 -11.52 15.00 -7.03
N GLN A 70 -11.11 14.13 -7.95
CA GLN A 70 -11.98 13.64 -9.03
C GLN A 70 -12.99 12.57 -8.57
N SER A 71 -12.74 11.97 -7.41
CA SER A 71 -13.60 10.92 -6.84
C SER A 71 -14.53 11.45 -5.75
N TRP A 72 -14.34 12.70 -5.29
CA TRP A 72 -15.02 13.23 -4.11
C TRP A 72 -16.55 13.18 -4.23
N GLN A 73 -17.20 12.42 -3.33
CA GLN A 73 -18.66 12.22 -3.31
C GLN A 73 -19.25 11.81 -4.66
N ARG A 74 -18.50 11.05 -5.45
CA ARG A 74 -18.91 10.59 -6.76
C ARG A 74 -19.24 9.09 -6.72
N PRO A 75 -20.34 8.62 -7.34
CA PRO A 75 -20.64 7.20 -7.39
C PRO A 75 -19.62 6.44 -8.26
N ALA A 76 -19.51 5.13 -8.03
CA ALA A 76 -18.73 4.25 -8.89
C ALA A 76 -19.39 4.18 -10.27
N ASP A 77 -18.71 4.69 -11.29
CA ASP A 77 -19.17 4.61 -12.68
C ASP A 77 -17.96 4.44 -13.63
N ILE A 78 -18.23 4.04 -14.88
CA ILE A 78 -17.18 3.79 -15.89
C ILE A 78 -16.34 5.06 -16.14
N ALA A 79 -16.98 6.23 -16.16
CA ALA A 79 -16.28 7.50 -16.42
C ALA A 79 -15.31 7.86 -15.28
N LEU A 80 -15.67 7.60 -14.02
CA LEU A 80 -14.80 7.74 -12.87
C LEU A 80 -13.67 6.73 -12.94
N ARG A 81 -13.96 5.46 -13.23
CA ARG A 81 -12.94 4.42 -13.38
C ARG A 81 -11.91 4.77 -14.46
N GLN A 82 -12.35 5.27 -15.61
CA GLN A 82 -11.46 5.73 -16.69
C GLN A 82 -10.65 6.97 -16.27
N THR A 83 -11.25 7.89 -15.50
CA THR A 83 -10.57 9.06 -14.95
C THR A 83 -9.46 8.66 -13.98
N ILE A 84 -9.75 7.76 -13.04
CA ILE A 84 -8.81 7.16 -12.10
C ILE A 84 -7.68 6.46 -12.86
N GLY A 85 -8.02 5.66 -13.88
CA GLY A 85 -7.04 4.98 -14.72
C GLY A 85 -6.08 5.94 -15.42
N ARG A 86 -6.60 7.02 -16.00
CA ARG A 86 -5.79 8.06 -16.65
C ARG A 86 -4.86 8.75 -15.66
N LEU A 87 -5.38 9.15 -14.49
CA LEU A 87 -4.59 9.80 -13.45
C LEU A 87 -3.50 8.87 -12.89
N GLY A 88 -3.81 7.59 -12.65
CA GLY A 88 -2.82 6.61 -12.21
C GLY A 88 -1.70 6.42 -13.22
N ARG A 89 -2.01 6.34 -14.53
CA ARG A 89 -1.00 6.28 -15.60
C ARG A 89 -0.13 7.54 -15.67
N GLU A 90 -0.71 8.71 -15.41
CA GLU A 90 0.05 9.96 -15.36
C GLU A 90 0.98 9.99 -14.13
N GLY A 91 0.50 9.59 -12.97
CA GLY A 91 1.33 9.44 -11.78
C GLY A 91 2.45 8.43 -11.94
N GLU A 92 2.20 7.35 -12.69
CA GLU A 92 3.25 6.39 -13.04
C GLU A 92 4.36 7.04 -13.87
N LYS A 93 4.03 7.89 -14.85
CA LYS A 93 5.04 8.64 -15.62
C LYS A 93 5.81 9.63 -14.75
N GLN A 94 5.11 10.34 -13.86
CA GLN A 94 5.74 11.28 -12.91
C GLN A 94 6.72 10.56 -11.99
N MET A 95 6.31 9.40 -11.46
CA MET A 95 7.17 8.55 -10.67
C MET A 95 8.40 8.12 -11.46
N MET A 96 8.23 7.59 -12.68
CA MET A 96 9.36 7.17 -13.53
C MET A 96 10.33 8.32 -13.82
N ALA A 97 9.81 9.52 -14.07
CA ALA A 97 10.66 10.70 -14.28
C ALA A 97 11.42 11.08 -13.00
N ALA A 98 10.77 11.02 -11.83
CA ALA A 98 11.39 11.32 -10.55
C ALA A 98 12.41 10.24 -10.10
N THR A 99 12.33 9.03 -10.64
CA THR A 99 13.19 7.90 -10.28
C THR A 99 14.14 7.47 -11.40
N ASP A 100 14.40 8.33 -12.38
CA ASP A 100 15.34 8.08 -13.47
C ASP A 100 15.02 6.77 -14.24
N GLY A 101 13.72 6.46 -14.37
CA GLY A 101 13.20 5.27 -15.05
C GLY A 101 13.10 4.01 -14.20
N VAL A 102 13.48 4.06 -12.92
CA VAL A 102 13.41 2.90 -12.03
C VAL A 102 11.98 2.66 -11.54
N ASN A 103 11.51 1.42 -11.63
CA ASN A 103 10.18 1.04 -11.16
C ASN A 103 10.12 0.85 -9.63
N THR A 104 9.57 1.84 -8.94
CA THR A 104 9.55 1.92 -7.47
C THR A 104 8.19 1.55 -6.86
N HIS A 105 7.11 2.24 -7.24
CA HIS A 105 5.78 2.14 -6.60
C HIS A 105 4.64 1.89 -7.59
N ARG A 106 4.88 1.28 -8.77
CA ARG A 106 3.81 1.08 -9.76
C ARG A 106 2.62 0.27 -9.22
N GLY A 107 2.85 -0.76 -8.40
CA GLY A 107 1.76 -1.53 -7.79
C GLY A 107 1.07 -0.75 -6.66
N ALA A 108 1.81 0.00 -5.86
CA ALA A 108 1.26 0.93 -4.88
C ALA A 108 0.36 2.00 -5.50
N ILE A 109 0.70 2.58 -6.67
CA ILE A 109 -0.17 3.53 -7.39
C ILE A 109 -1.54 2.91 -7.65
N TRP A 110 -1.58 1.63 -8.02
CA TRP A 110 -2.83 0.90 -8.25
C TRP A 110 -3.61 0.69 -6.95
N ALA A 111 -2.99 0.10 -5.94
CA ALA A 111 -3.66 -0.24 -4.67
C ALA A 111 -4.11 1.02 -3.92
N LEU A 112 -3.20 1.95 -3.63
CA LEU A 112 -3.51 3.20 -2.95
C LEU A 112 -4.38 4.11 -3.80
N GLY A 113 -4.21 4.14 -5.13
CA GLY A 113 -5.04 4.97 -5.99
C GLY A 113 -6.51 4.59 -5.94
N MET A 114 -6.82 3.28 -5.93
CA MET A 114 -8.19 2.80 -5.76
C MET A 114 -8.75 3.10 -4.37
N LEU A 115 -7.95 2.88 -3.31
CA LEU A 115 -8.39 3.13 -1.94
C LEU A 115 -8.58 4.63 -1.66
N VAL A 116 -7.66 5.50 -2.08
CA VAL A 116 -7.80 6.96 -1.97
C VAL A 116 -9.07 7.44 -2.68
N SER A 117 -9.32 6.92 -3.88
CA SER A 117 -10.53 7.24 -4.64
C SER A 117 -11.78 6.80 -3.87
N ALA A 118 -11.81 5.56 -3.37
CA ALA A 118 -12.92 5.03 -2.60
C ALA A 118 -13.21 5.82 -1.31
N VAL A 119 -12.18 6.23 -0.56
CA VAL A 119 -12.38 7.09 0.63
C VAL A 119 -12.97 8.45 0.24
N ALA A 120 -12.48 9.05 -0.85
CA ALA A 120 -13.01 10.32 -1.34
C ALA A 120 -14.47 10.19 -1.83
N MET A 121 -14.85 9.08 -2.44
CA MET A 121 -16.24 8.81 -2.84
C MET A 121 -17.21 8.82 -1.66
N HIS A 122 -16.73 8.43 -0.47
CA HIS A 122 -17.49 8.52 0.78
C HIS A 122 -17.35 9.89 1.49
N GLY A 123 -16.70 10.87 0.85
CA GLY A 123 -16.50 12.21 1.41
C GLY A 123 -15.42 12.28 2.48
N GLY A 124 -14.43 11.38 2.44
CA GLY A 124 -13.32 11.38 3.39
C GLY A 124 -13.53 10.52 4.65
N VAL A 125 -14.63 9.77 4.72
CA VAL A 125 -15.00 8.93 5.87
C VAL A 125 -15.36 7.52 5.41
N GLY A 126 -15.30 6.53 6.30
CA GLY A 126 -15.75 5.17 6.02
C GLY A 126 -14.90 4.13 6.74
N SER A 127 -15.49 2.98 7.06
CA SER A 127 -14.71 1.84 7.56
C SER A 127 -13.84 1.26 6.46
N ALA A 128 -12.77 0.56 6.82
CA ALA A 128 -11.89 -0.12 5.88
C ALA A 128 -12.68 -1.10 5.00
N GLN A 129 -13.70 -1.76 5.55
CA GLN A 129 -14.56 -2.65 4.77
C GLN A 129 -15.38 -1.91 3.71
N GLN A 130 -15.98 -0.77 4.06
CA GLN A 130 -16.75 0.04 3.09
C GLN A 130 -15.85 0.57 1.97
N VAL A 131 -14.67 1.05 2.33
CA VAL A 131 -13.67 1.57 1.39
C VAL A 131 -13.15 0.44 0.48
N ALA A 132 -12.80 -0.72 1.03
CA ALA A 132 -12.31 -1.86 0.26
C ALA A 132 -13.38 -2.38 -0.72
N ASN A 133 -14.64 -2.47 -0.30
CA ASN A 133 -15.74 -2.88 -1.19
C ASN A 133 -15.91 -1.91 -2.35
N THR A 134 -15.90 -0.60 -2.07
CA THR A 134 -16.05 0.45 -3.09
C THR A 134 -14.87 0.45 -4.07
N ALA A 135 -13.66 0.25 -3.56
CA ALA A 135 -12.46 0.11 -4.39
C ALA A 135 -12.54 -1.16 -5.27
N GLY A 136 -13.11 -2.25 -4.74
CA GLY A 136 -13.38 -3.47 -5.50
C GLY A 136 -14.38 -3.26 -6.62
N GLU A 137 -15.51 -2.60 -6.33
CA GLU A 137 -16.50 -2.21 -7.34
C GLU A 137 -15.85 -1.41 -8.47
N LEU A 138 -15.08 -0.36 -8.15
CA LEU A 138 -14.30 0.40 -9.13
C LEU A 138 -13.36 -0.49 -9.96
N ALA A 139 -12.64 -1.41 -9.32
CA ALA A 139 -11.68 -2.28 -10.00
C ALA A 139 -12.34 -3.29 -10.98
N THR A 140 -13.63 -3.59 -10.80
CA THR A 140 -14.40 -4.43 -11.76
C THR A 140 -14.81 -3.67 -13.02
N LEU A 141 -14.96 -2.34 -12.94
CA LEU A 141 -15.38 -1.51 -14.05
C LEU A 141 -14.30 -1.45 -15.17
N PRO A 142 -14.71 -1.35 -16.44
CA PRO A 142 -13.79 -1.27 -17.57
C PRO A 142 -13.02 0.05 -17.64
N ASP A 143 -11.83 -0.02 -18.23
CA ASP A 143 -11.00 1.13 -18.60
C ASP A 143 -10.41 0.84 -19.98
N ASP A 144 -11.01 1.42 -21.03
CA ASP A 144 -10.66 1.11 -22.43
C ASP A 144 -9.25 1.55 -22.80
N ALA A 145 -8.72 2.53 -22.07
CA ALA A 145 -7.36 3.03 -22.19
C ALA A 145 -6.36 2.29 -21.30
N ALA A 146 -6.80 1.24 -20.58
CA ALA A 146 -5.89 0.39 -19.83
C ALA A 146 -4.88 -0.26 -20.80
N PRO A 147 -3.57 -0.25 -20.49
CA PRO A 147 -2.57 -0.81 -21.37
C PRO A 147 -2.87 -2.27 -21.66
N LYS A 148 -3.03 -2.60 -22.95
CA LYS A 148 -3.14 -3.99 -23.42
C LYS A 148 -1.77 -4.70 -23.45
N VAL A 149 -0.71 -3.96 -23.14
CA VAL A 149 0.70 -4.37 -23.26
C VAL A 149 1.20 -5.07 -21.98
N PHE A 150 2.18 -5.94 -22.15
CA PHE A 150 2.76 -6.81 -21.11
C PHE A 150 3.54 -6.03 -20.03
N SER A 151 3.06 -6.05 -18.79
CA SER A 151 3.89 -5.71 -17.60
C SER A 151 4.61 -6.96 -17.07
N LYS A 152 5.68 -6.79 -16.27
CA LYS A 152 6.36 -7.92 -15.59
C LYS A 152 5.36 -8.75 -14.76
N GLY A 153 4.48 -8.07 -14.02
CA GLY A 153 3.39 -8.71 -13.27
C GLY A 153 2.43 -9.50 -14.16
N LEU A 154 1.96 -8.91 -15.28
CA LEU A 154 1.08 -9.61 -16.21
C LEU A 154 1.75 -10.82 -16.88
N ARG A 155 3.07 -10.77 -17.09
CA ARG A 155 3.85 -11.92 -17.57
C ARG A 155 3.89 -13.03 -16.52
N ALA A 156 4.10 -12.69 -15.24
CA ALA A 156 4.10 -13.66 -14.16
C ALA A 156 2.71 -14.29 -13.96
N THR A 157 1.64 -13.51 -13.95
CA THR A 157 0.26 -14.03 -13.83
C THR A 157 -0.08 -14.98 -14.96
N ARG A 158 0.29 -14.66 -16.21
CA ARG A 158 0.08 -15.56 -17.36
C ARG A 158 0.94 -16.82 -17.29
N ARG A 159 2.23 -16.68 -16.96
CA ARG A 159 3.19 -17.80 -16.89
C ARG A 159 2.78 -18.81 -15.81
N TYR A 160 2.42 -18.32 -14.63
CA TYR A 160 2.11 -19.17 -13.47
C TYR A 160 0.61 -19.43 -13.28
N ARG A 161 -0.26 -18.79 -14.06
CA ARG A 161 -1.74 -18.88 -13.97
C ARG A 161 -2.27 -18.50 -12.59
N VAL A 162 -1.79 -17.38 -12.09
CA VAL A 162 -2.08 -16.86 -10.74
C VAL A 162 -2.73 -15.48 -10.82
N PRO A 163 -3.54 -15.07 -9.82
CA PRO A 163 -4.08 -13.72 -9.74
C PRO A 163 -2.97 -12.67 -9.57
N GLY A 164 -3.22 -11.43 -10.00
CA GLY A 164 -2.34 -10.29 -9.79
C GLY A 164 -3.00 -9.17 -8.98
N ALA A 165 -2.38 -7.99 -8.99
CA ALA A 165 -2.86 -6.82 -8.25
C ALA A 165 -4.25 -6.35 -8.68
N ARG A 166 -4.67 -6.63 -9.92
CA ARG A 166 -6.01 -6.32 -10.41
C ARG A 166 -7.05 -7.18 -9.71
N GLU A 167 -6.84 -8.50 -9.70
CA GLU A 167 -7.73 -9.47 -9.07
C GLU A 167 -7.79 -9.24 -7.56
N GLU A 168 -6.66 -8.90 -6.92
CA GLU A 168 -6.61 -8.50 -5.51
C GLU A 168 -7.55 -7.32 -5.21
N ALA A 169 -7.51 -6.26 -6.03
CA ALA A 169 -8.39 -5.11 -5.87
C ALA A 169 -9.86 -5.48 -6.14
N GLN A 170 -10.15 -6.23 -7.22
CA GLN A 170 -11.51 -6.66 -7.58
C GLN A 170 -12.20 -7.50 -6.48
N GLN A 171 -11.40 -8.22 -5.68
CA GLN A 171 -11.88 -8.99 -4.54
C GLN A 171 -11.90 -8.18 -3.23
N ALA A 172 -11.84 -6.84 -3.32
CA ALA A 172 -11.81 -5.94 -2.17
C ALA A 172 -10.62 -6.20 -1.22
N PHE A 173 -9.44 -6.46 -1.77
CA PHE A 173 -8.16 -6.60 -1.06
C PHE A 173 -8.18 -7.63 0.09
N PRO A 174 -8.44 -8.92 -0.21
CA PRO A 174 -8.55 -9.96 0.82
C PRO A 174 -7.30 -10.07 1.70
N HIS A 175 -6.08 -9.86 1.17
CA HIS A 175 -4.87 -9.91 2.00
C HIS A 175 -4.77 -8.72 2.97
N ILE A 176 -5.34 -7.56 2.62
CA ILE A 176 -5.41 -6.43 3.57
C ILE A 176 -6.46 -6.72 4.64
N MET A 177 -7.68 -7.05 4.21
CA MET A 177 -8.85 -7.14 5.10
C MET A 177 -8.82 -8.36 6.02
N GLN A 178 -8.33 -9.50 5.53
CA GLN A 178 -8.41 -10.78 6.24
C GLN A 178 -7.09 -11.21 6.88
N ARG A 179 -5.96 -10.59 6.51
CA ARG A 179 -4.62 -10.93 7.04
C ARG A 179 -3.96 -9.74 7.72
N ALA A 180 -3.67 -8.69 6.96
CA ALA A 180 -2.80 -7.61 7.40
C ALA A 180 -3.41 -6.74 8.51
N LEU A 181 -4.63 -6.21 8.32
CA LEU A 181 -5.31 -5.40 9.32
C LEU A 181 -5.58 -6.19 10.62
N PRO A 182 -6.10 -7.44 10.57
CA PRO A 182 -6.25 -8.25 11.77
C PRO A 182 -4.92 -8.48 12.51
N GLN A 183 -3.84 -8.83 11.80
CA GLN A 183 -2.54 -9.07 12.43
C GLN A 183 -1.93 -7.79 13.02
N LEU A 184 -2.04 -6.66 12.32
CA LEU A 184 -1.58 -5.36 12.80
C LEU A 184 -2.23 -5.02 14.14
N ARG A 185 -3.56 -5.15 14.20
CA ARG A 185 -4.35 -4.88 15.42
C ARG A 185 -4.02 -5.87 16.53
N LEU A 186 -3.92 -7.17 16.22
CA LEU A 186 -3.54 -8.20 17.18
C LEU A 186 -2.19 -7.89 17.81
N SER A 187 -1.18 -7.57 17.01
CA SER A 187 0.18 -7.28 17.48
C SER A 187 0.20 -6.07 18.42
N ARG A 188 -0.55 -5.00 18.09
CA ARG A 188 -0.73 -3.83 18.96
C ARG A 188 -1.43 -4.18 20.27
N LEU A 189 -2.51 -4.97 20.22
CA LEU A 189 -3.23 -5.43 21.41
C LEU A 189 -2.35 -6.28 22.32
N SER A 190 -1.40 -7.03 21.74
CA SER A 190 -0.39 -7.79 22.48
C SER A 190 0.78 -6.93 23.01
N GLY A 191 0.71 -5.60 22.88
CA GLY A 191 1.73 -4.67 23.40
C GLY A 191 2.98 -4.53 22.52
N SER A 192 2.94 -5.02 21.27
CA SER A 192 4.06 -4.85 20.34
C SER A 192 4.24 -3.38 19.97
N SER A 193 5.49 -2.97 19.73
CA SER A 193 5.76 -1.66 19.15
C SER A 193 5.15 -1.54 17.75
N GLU A 194 4.94 -0.31 17.29
CA GLU A 194 4.39 -0.08 15.96
C GLU A 194 5.25 -0.70 14.85
N THR A 195 6.58 -0.66 15.00
CA THR A 195 7.51 -1.34 14.07
C THR A 195 7.21 -2.85 14.00
N HIS A 196 7.08 -3.52 15.15
CA HIS A 196 6.79 -4.95 15.18
C HIS A 196 5.41 -5.27 14.63
N ALA A 197 4.39 -4.48 14.97
CA ALA A 197 3.04 -4.68 14.47
C ALA A 197 2.96 -4.57 12.94
N ARG A 198 3.68 -3.62 12.34
CA ARG A 198 3.76 -3.46 10.88
C ARG A 198 4.57 -4.57 10.20
N LEU A 199 5.65 -5.04 10.82
CA LEU A 199 6.40 -6.20 10.34
C LEU A 199 5.53 -7.45 10.35
N ASP A 200 4.76 -7.67 11.40
CA ASP A 200 3.88 -8.84 11.51
C ASP A 200 2.72 -8.75 10.51
N ALA A 201 2.19 -7.55 10.25
CA ALA A 201 1.23 -7.33 9.17
C ALA A 201 1.80 -7.66 7.78
N LEU A 202 3.06 -7.27 7.51
CA LEU A 202 3.77 -7.66 6.29
C LEU A 202 3.93 -9.19 6.19
N MET A 203 4.33 -9.84 7.28
CA MET A 203 4.43 -11.31 7.33
C MET A 203 3.07 -11.95 7.04
N ALA A 204 1.98 -11.43 7.62
CA ALA A 204 0.63 -11.94 7.39
C ALA A 204 0.23 -11.90 5.91
N ILE A 205 0.56 -10.81 5.19
CA ILE A 205 0.38 -10.72 3.73
C ILE A 205 1.20 -11.80 3.03
N MET A 206 2.48 -11.89 3.36
CA MET A 206 3.44 -12.80 2.74
C MET A 206 3.09 -14.28 2.94
N THR A 207 2.29 -14.65 3.95
CA THR A 207 1.90 -16.06 4.20
C THR A 207 1.06 -16.69 3.09
N SER A 208 0.36 -15.90 2.27
CA SER A 208 -0.51 -16.43 1.21
C SER A 208 -0.50 -15.63 -0.09
N LEU A 209 0.06 -14.42 -0.09
CA LEU A 209 0.10 -13.63 -1.31
C LEU A 209 0.89 -14.36 -2.39
N THR A 210 0.29 -14.48 -3.57
CA THR A 210 1.00 -14.96 -4.76
C THR A 210 1.74 -13.80 -5.40
N ASP A 211 2.87 -13.42 -4.81
CA ASP A 211 3.58 -12.20 -5.15
C ASP A 211 4.23 -12.30 -6.54
N THR A 212 3.71 -11.51 -7.49
CA THR A 212 4.20 -11.50 -8.88
C THR A 212 5.61 -10.92 -9.03
N CYS A 213 6.09 -10.11 -8.09
CA CYS A 213 7.46 -9.60 -8.06
C CYS A 213 8.43 -10.72 -7.66
N VAL A 214 8.06 -11.54 -6.68
CA VAL A 214 8.84 -12.75 -6.32
C VAL A 214 8.84 -13.75 -7.47
N LEU A 215 7.67 -14.10 -8.00
CA LEU A 215 7.55 -15.05 -9.13
C LEU A 215 8.36 -14.62 -10.36
N SER A 216 8.46 -13.31 -10.62
CA SER A 216 9.23 -12.77 -11.73
C SER A 216 10.74 -12.90 -11.56
N ARG A 217 11.24 -12.94 -10.32
CA ARG A 217 12.67 -12.92 -9.99
C ARG A 217 13.21 -14.28 -9.56
N ALA A 218 12.46 -14.97 -8.70
CA ALA A 218 12.88 -16.19 -8.01
C ALA A 218 11.94 -17.38 -8.26
N GLY A 219 10.91 -17.22 -9.08
CA GLY A 219 9.98 -18.30 -9.44
C GLY A 219 9.18 -18.84 -8.25
N LEU A 220 8.71 -20.09 -8.41
CA LEU A 220 7.90 -20.77 -7.39
C LEU A 220 8.71 -21.09 -6.12
N GLU A 221 10.00 -21.38 -6.25
CA GLU A 221 10.88 -21.62 -5.11
C GLU A 221 10.95 -20.40 -4.18
N GLY A 222 11.20 -19.21 -4.75
CA GLY A 222 11.19 -17.97 -3.97
C GLY A 222 9.84 -17.68 -3.33
N LEU A 223 8.74 -18.00 -4.02
CA LEU A 223 7.39 -17.83 -3.47
C LEU A 223 7.15 -18.77 -2.28
N ASP A 224 7.56 -20.03 -2.39
CA ASP A 224 7.43 -21.01 -1.32
C ASP A 224 8.26 -20.62 -0.10
N VAL A 225 9.51 -20.20 -0.31
CA VAL A 225 10.37 -19.69 0.78
C VAL A 225 9.74 -18.49 1.48
N MET A 226 9.22 -17.53 0.70
CA MET A 226 8.52 -16.36 1.23
C MET A 226 7.35 -16.77 2.14
N GLN A 227 6.47 -17.64 1.65
CA GLN A 227 5.25 -18.02 2.36
C GLN A 227 5.55 -18.86 3.61
N HIS A 228 6.44 -19.85 3.51
CA HIS A 228 6.80 -20.70 4.65
C HIS A 228 7.58 -19.93 5.71
N GLY A 229 8.54 -19.09 5.31
CA GLY A 229 9.30 -18.28 6.27
C GLY A 229 8.41 -17.26 6.97
N ALA A 230 7.49 -16.60 6.26
CA ALA A 230 6.56 -15.66 6.88
C ALA A 230 5.64 -16.35 7.91
N ARG A 231 5.14 -17.57 7.60
CA ARG A 231 4.40 -18.39 8.57
C ARG A 231 5.27 -18.73 9.78
N ALA A 232 6.53 -19.12 9.58
CA ALA A 232 7.45 -19.45 10.66
C ALA A 232 7.71 -18.26 11.60
N VAL A 233 7.81 -17.03 11.08
CA VAL A 233 7.92 -15.81 11.91
C VAL A 233 6.71 -15.65 12.82
N LEU A 234 5.50 -15.72 12.24
CA LEU A 234 4.26 -15.55 13.01
C LEU A 234 4.04 -16.70 14.02
N SER A 235 4.31 -17.95 13.63
CA SER A 235 4.23 -19.10 14.54
C SER A 235 5.26 -19.04 15.69
N ALA A 236 6.37 -18.33 15.50
CA ALA A 236 7.37 -18.09 16.54
C ALA A 236 7.04 -16.88 17.45
N GLY A 237 5.82 -16.36 17.37
CA GLY A 237 5.31 -15.25 18.19
C GLY A 237 5.41 -13.88 17.52
N GLY A 238 5.80 -13.80 16.25
CA GLY A 238 5.97 -12.52 15.56
C GLY A 238 7.30 -11.84 15.88
N SER A 239 7.55 -10.72 15.21
CA SER A 239 8.84 -10.02 15.22
C SER A 239 9.18 -9.38 16.58
N ALA A 240 8.21 -9.22 17.48
CA ALA A 240 8.45 -8.76 18.85
C ALA A 240 9.15 -9.82 19.72
N HIS A 241 9.06 -11.11 19.35
CA HIS A 241 9.64 -12.22 20.11
C HIS A 241 11.02 -12.62 19.60
N PRO A 242 11.98 -13.01 20.49
CA PRO A 242 13.32 -13.42 20.05
C PRO A 242 13.34 -14.59 19.05
N ALA A 243 12.39 -15.52 19.16
CA ALA A 243 12.27 -16.62 18.21
C ALA A 243 11.79 -16.13 16.83
N GLY A 244 10.79 -15.24 16.80
CA GLY A 244 10.33 -14.60 15.57
C GLY A 244 11.39 -13.71 14.91
N GLN A 245 12.21 -12.99 15.68
CA GLN A 245 13.34 -12.21 15.15
C GLN A 245 14.37 -13.11 14.46
N ARG A 246 14.70 -14.27 15.04
CA ARG A 246 15.59 -15.25 14.41
C ARG A 246 14.99 -15.83 13.13
N ALA A 247 13.71 -16.16 13.15
CA ALA A 247 13.00 -16.63 11.96
C ALA A 247 12.96 -15.56 10.85
N LEU A 248 12.76 -14.28 11.22
CA LEU A 248 12.72 -13.16 10.29
C LEU A 248 14.08 -12.94 9.64
N ALA A 249 15.16 -13.01 10.43
CA ALA A 249 16.52 -12.94 9.90
C ALA A 249 16.87 -14.14 9.01
N ALA A 250 16.34 -15.34 9.31
CA ALA A 250 16.52 -16.51 8.46
C ALA A 250 15.79 -16.34 7.12
N LEU A 251 14.53 -15.88 7.14
CA LEU A 251 13.76 -15.58 5.95
C LEU A 251 14.46 -14.51 5.09
N ASP A 252 14.94 -13.43 5.69
CA ASP A 252 15.67 -12.36 4.97
C ASP A 252 16.90 -12.91 4.23
N ARG A 253 17.72 -13.73 4.89
CA ARG A 253 18.87 -14.38 4.24
C ARG A 253 18.47 -15.26 3.06
N GLN A 254 17.40 -16.04 3.21
CA GLN A 254 16.92 -16.92 2.14
C GLN A 254 16.37 -16.12 0.94
N MET A 255 15.59 -15.06 1.20
CA MET A 255 15.05 -14.18 0.17
C MET A 255 16.18 -13.49 -0.61
N LEU A 256 17.21 -13.00 0.09
CA LEU A 256 18.39 -12.40 -0.55
C LEU A 256 19.16 -13.42 -1.40
N ALA A 257 19.39 -14.63 -0.89
CA ALA A 257 20.09 -15.69 -1.63
C ALA A 257 19.37 -16.08 -2.93
N LEU A 258 18.03 -16.07 -2.94
CA LEU A 258 17.21 -16.34 -4.11
C LEU A 258 16.96 -15.11 -5.00
N ASN A 259 17.51 -13.95 -4.62
CA ASN A 259 17.25 -12.68 -5.29
C ASN A 259 15.73 -12.33 -5.35
N ALA A 260 14.98 -12.79 -4.35
CA ALA A 260 13.54 -12.63 -4.22
C ALA A 260 13.20 -11.30 -3.54
N SER A 261 12.28 -10.54 -4.14
CA SER A 261 11.80 -9.25 -3.62
C SER A 261 10.27 -9.24 -3.57
N PRO A 262 9.65 -9.25 -2.38
CA PRO A 262 8.20 -9.29 -2.19
C PRO A 262 7.55 -7.91 -2.34
N GLY A 263 7.74 -7.30 -3.51
CA GLY A 263 7.26 -5.95 -3.80
C GLY A 263 5.72 -5.82 -3.81
N GLY A 264 5.00 -6.88 -4.19
CA GLY A 264 3.53 -6.87 -4.08
C GLY A 264 3.06 -6.86 -2.63
N ALA A 265 3.77 -7.58 -1.74
CA ALA A 265 3.49 -7.53 -0.31
C ALA A 265 3.79 -6.15 0.30
N ALA A 266 4.86 -5.48 -0.14
CA ALA A 266 5.18 -4.11 0.23
C ALA A 266 4.08 -3.12 -0.17
N ASP A 267 3.61 -3.20 -1.42
CA ASP A 267 2.51 -2.36 -1.92
C ASP A 267 1.23 -2.54 -1.08
N LEU A 268 0.90 -3.79 -0.72
CA LEU A 268 -0.25 -4.10 0.13
C LEU A 268 -0.04 -3.67 1.59
N LEU A 269 1.19 -3.67 2.10
CA LEU A 269 1.48 -3.13 3.43
C LEU A 269 1.21 -1.62 3.45
N ALA A 270 1.70 -0.86 2.48
CA ALA A 270 1.42 0.58 2.39
C ALA A 270 -0.09 0.86 2.33
N ALA A 271 -0.84 0.07 1.55
CA ALA A 271 -2.31 0.14 1.49
C ALA A 271 -2.99 -0.25 2.81
N THR A 272 -2.45 -1.22 3.55
CA THR A 272 -2.91 -1.59 4.90
C THR A 272 -2.75 -0.42 5.87
N LEU A 273 -1.57 0.21 5.89
CA LEU A 273 -1.30 1.37 6.75
C LEU A 273 -2.22 2.54 6.42
N PHE A 274 -2.58 2.72 5.15
CA PHE A 274 -3.53 3.74 4.73
C PHE A 274 -4.92 3.47 5.31
N LEU A 275 -5.46 2.25 5.15
CA LEU A 275 -6.77 1.88 5.70
C LEU A 275 -6.81 1.97 7.24
N ASP A 276 -5.74 1.56 7.91
CA ASP A 276 -5.62 1.65 9.36
C ASP A 276 -5.65 3.11 9.86
N ARG A 277 -4.99 4.01 9.14
CA ARG A 277 -4.89 5.44 9.50
C ARG A 277 -6.19 6.21 9.23
N ILE A 278 -6.98 5.82 8.22
CA ILE A 278 -8.30 6.45 7.97
C ILE A 278 -9.38 5.98 8.95
N GLU A 279 -9.31 4.72 9.41
CA GLU A 279 -10.21 4.20 10.46
C GLU A 279 -9.81 4.71 11.84
N SER A 280 -8.51 4.93 12.01
CA SER A 280 -7.87 5.69 13.07
C SER A 280 -8.55 7.05 13.31
N PRO A 281 -9.41 7.34 14.31
CA PRO A 281 -9.71 8.73 14.57
C PRO A 281 -8.41 9.38 15.06
N TYR A 282 -7.73 10.08 14.16
CA TYR A 282 -6.66 10.98 14.53
C TYR A 282 -7.29 11.94 15.51
N THR A 283 -6.85 11.90 16.77
CA THR A 283 -7.17 12.92 17.75
C THR A 283 -6.92 14.26 17.07
N GLN A 284 -7.99 15.02 16.82
CA GLN A 284 -7.93 16.39 16.33
C GLN A 284 -7.26 17.24 17.41
N SER A 285 -5.95 17.15 17.55
CA SER A 285 -5.17 18.14 18.30
C SER A 285 -4.61 19.13 17.31
N ASN A 286 -4.94 20.40 17.55
CA ASN A 286 -4.38 21.62 16.96
C ASN A 286 -5.01 22.13 15.66
N SER A 287 -6.26 22.56 15.77
CA SER A 287 -6.72 23.79 15.12
C SER A 287 -7.90 24.40 15.90
N SER A 288 -7.70 24.59 17.21
CA SER A 288 -8.51 25.50 18.00
C SER A 288 -7.65 26.70 18.36
N CYS A 289 -8.11 27.84 17.87
CA CYS A 289 -7.52 29.16 17.97
C CYS A 289 -7.22 29.50 19.44
N ARG A 290 -5.96 29.81 19.76
CA ARG A 290 -5.62 30.62 20.94
C ARG A 290 -6.13 32.04 20.69
N THR A 291 -7.41 32.27 20.93
CA THR A 291 -7.93 33.63 21.09
C THR A 291 -7.82 33.98 22.56
N LYS A 292 -6.82 34.83 22.84
CA LYS A 292 -6.72 35.63 24.06
C LYS A 292 -8.10 36.21 24.41
N ARG A 293 -8.54 36.06 25.64
CA ARG A 293 -9.33 37.08 26.35
C ARG A 293 -8.86 37.19 27.79
N THR A 294 -8.29 38.35 28.04
CA THR A 294 -8.00 39.03 29.31
C THR A 294 -9.27 39.46 30.05
N ALA A 295 -9.17 39.57 31.39
CA ALA A 295 -10.00 40.30 32.36
C ALA A 295 -11.47 39.83 32.50
N PHE A 296 -12.06 39.64 33.67
CA PHE A 296 -11.87 40.20 35.02
C PHE A 296 -11.87 39.09 36.09
#